data_AF-F4BJX6-F1
#
_entry.id   AF-F4BJX6-F1
#
_cell.length_a   1.000
_cell.length_b   1.000
_cell.length_c   1.000
_cell.angle_alpha   90.00
_cell.angle_beta   90.00
_cell.angle_gamma   90.00
#
_symmetry.space_group_name_H-M   'P 1'
#
loop_
_entity.id
_entity.type
_entity.pdbx_description
1 polymer ?
#
loop_
_entity_poly.entity_id
_entity_poly.type
_entity_poly.pdbx_seq_one_letter_code
_entity_poly.pdbx_strand_id
1 'polypeptide(L)'
;MIISKNKGFSLVETMVVIAIMTILMMAAISSFTFYYKTFAETRLTNLQKLIEYGVIKARTDGKTVIVCAASSDSFDSNGKLITNAFNCWSGNETRASRLWEDDSIVAFETLNLNMVGGNPIFDPNTDNIIANLPRGHGEHIYINLGGPGFVRIAPNGFMATGNGNITYCDRSNKYQAALVINLVGRVVYTDSPTKDSGGLYTCE
;
A
#
# COMPACT_ATOMS: atom_id res chain seq x y z
N MET A 1 33.05 2.85 56.27
CA MET A 1 33.78 3.24 55.04
C MET A 1 33.60 2.12 54.02
N ILE A 2 32.76 2.32 53.01
CA ILE A 2 32.44 1.29 52.01
C ILE A 2 33.53 1.36 50.92
N ILE A 3 34.41 0.36 50.89
CA ILE A 3 35.43 0.22 49.84
C ILE A 3 34.72 -0.26 48.58
N SER A 4 34.54 0.64 47.61
CA SER A 4 34.15 0.27 46.25
C SER A 4 35.32 -0.44 45.57
N LYS A 5 35.19 -1.75 45.32
CA LYS A 5 36.09 -2.48 44.43
C LYS A 5 35.75 -2.09 43.00
N ASN A 6 36.64 -1.38 42.32
CA ASN A 6 36.57 -1.19 40.88
C ASN A 6 36.74 -2.56 40.20
N LYS A 7 35.63 -3.15 39.72
CA LYS A 7 35.67 -4.33 38.86
C LYS A 7 36.11 -3.88 37.47
N GLY A 8 37.38 -4.03 37.14
CA GLY A 8 37.89 -3.85 35.78
C GLY A 8 37.58 -5.08 34.93
N PHE A 9 37.08 -4.88 33.71
CA PHE A 9 36.96 -5.94 32.72
C PHE A 9 38.34 -6.34 32.21
N SER A 10 38.56 -7.65 32.00
CA SER A 10 39.77 -8.11 31.32
C SER A 10 39.71 -7.71 29.85
N LEU A 11 40.84 -7.27 29.29
CA LEU A 11 40.94 -6.89 27.87
C LEU A 11 40.56 -8.05 26.94
N VAL A 12 40.78 -9.30 27.37
CA VAL A 12 40.36 -10.49 26.61
C VAL A 12 38.84 -10.68 26.64
N GLU A 13 38.20 -10.37 27.76
CA GLU A 13 36.74 -10.51 27.92
C GLU A 13 36.00 -9.51 27.01
N THR A 14 36.50 -8.28 26.90
CA THR A 14 35.93 -7.29 25.98
C THR A 14 36.12 -7.71 24.53
N MET A 15 37.27 -8.29 24.15
CA MET A 15 37.49 -8.81 22.80
C MET A 15 36.51 -9.94 22.46
N VAL A 16 36.27 -10.87 23.37
CA VAL A 16 35.33 -11.98 23.17
C VAL A 16 33.90 -11.45 23.04
N VAL A 17 33.48 -10.49 23.88
CA VAL A 17 32.15 -9.88 23.80
C VAL A 17 31.94 -9.15 22.47
N ILE A 18 32.92 -8.36 22.03
CA ILE A 18 32.82 -7.65 20.75
C ILE A 18 32.77 -8.65 19.59
N ALA A 19 33.59 -9.71 19.61
CA ALA A 19 33.57 -10.75 18.59
C ALA A 19 32.22 -11.48 18.51
N ILE A 20 31.61 -11.81 19.64
CA ILE A 20 30.28 -12.45 19.66
C ILE A 20 29.22 -11.46 19.16
N MET A 21 29.27 -10.19 19.59
CA MET A 21 28.32 -9.17 19.15
C MET A 21 28.40 -8.90 17.64
N THR A 22 29.59 -8.86 17.04
CA THR A 22 29.71 -8.64 15.59
C THR A 22 29.13 -9.79 14.77
N ILE A 23 29.35 -11.03 15.21
CA ILE A 23 28.76 -12.22 14.57
C ILE A 23 27.23 -12.15 14.63
N LEU A 24 26.67 -11.82 15.80
CA LEU A 24 25.22 -11.71 15.99
C LEU A 24 24.61 -10.58 15.14
N MET A 25 25.29 -9.43 15.04
CA MET A 25 24.82 -8.31 14.20
C MET A 25 24.79 -8.65 12.71
N MET A 26 25.80 -9.36 12.19
CA MET A 26 25.81 -9.77 10.78
C MET A 26 24.65 -10.71 10.44
N ALA A 27 24.34 -11.67 11.31
CA ALA A 27 23.21 -12.56 11.12
C ALA A 27 21.86 -11.79 11.12
N ALA A 28 21.72 -10.83 12.03
CA ALA A 28 20.48 -10.05 12.16
C ALA A 28 20.17 -9.17 10.93
N ILE A 29 21.18 -8.57 10.28
CA ILE A 29 20.95 -7.66 9.13
C ILE A 29 20.21 -8.37 7.98
N SER A 30 20.58 -9.61 7.67
CA SER A 30 19.94 -10.39 6.60
C SER A 30 18.45 -10.66 6.86
N SER A 31 18.06 -10.76 8.13
CA SER A 31 16.68 -11.03 8.53
C SER A 31 15.77 -9.81 8.34
N PHE A 32 16.30 -8.60 8.55
CA PHE A 32 15.52 -7.36 8.39
C PHE A 32 15.21 -7.06 6.92
N THR A 33 16.13 -7.31 5.99
CA THR A 33 15.87 -7.08 4.56
C THR A 33 14.83 -8.07 4.02
N PHE A 34 14.89 -9.33 4.44
CA PHE A 34 13.88 -10.34 4.12
C PHE A 34 12.50 -10.00 4.68
N TYR A 35 12.46 -9.45 5.90
CA TYR A 35 11.24 -8.99 6.54
C TYR A 35 10.51 -7.94 5.68
N TYR A 36 11.17 -6.84 5.31
CA TYR A 36 10.53 -5.77 4.52
C TYR A 36 10.00 -6.25 3.17
N LYS A 37 10.74 -7.14 2.48
CA LYS A 37 10.28 -7.74 1.22
C LYS A 37 9.00 -8.55 1.40
N THR A 38 8.91 -9.34 2.48
CA THR A 38 7.73 -10.18 2.77
C THR A 38 6.48 -9.34 3.05
N PHE A 39 6.63 -8.20 3.74
CA PHE A 39 5.52 -7.27 3.97
C PHE A 39 5.04 -6.63 2.67
N ALA A 40 5.97 -6.18 1.83
CA ALA A 40 5.66 -5.62 0.51
C ALA A 40 4.88 -6.64 -0.35
N GLU A 41 5.39 -7.87 -0.42
CA GLU A 41 4.77 -8.96 -1.20
C GLU A 41 3.36 -9.28 -0.69
N THR A 42 3.20 -9.42 0.63
CA THR A 42 1.89 -9.72 1.24
C THR A 42 0.89 -8.59 0.98
N ARG A 43 1.33 -7.33 1.19
CA ARG A 43 0.48 -6.15 1.01
C ARG A 43 0.03 -6.00 -0.43
N LEU A 44 0.98 -6.03 -1.38
CA LEU A 44 0.65 -5.87 -2.79
C LEU A 44 -0.14 -7.06 -3.34
N THR A 45 0.13 -8.28 -2.89
CA THR A 45 -0.68 -9.45 -3.29
C THR A 45 -2.12 -9.32 -2.82
N ASN A 46 -2.35 -8.81 -1.61
CA ASN A 46 -3.71 -8.57 -1.12
C ASN A 46 -4.39 -7.42 -1.88
N LEU A 47 -3.65 -6.36 -2.22
CA LEU A 47 -4.15 -5.29 -3.07
C LEU A 47 -4.47 -5.79 -4.49
N GLN A 48 -3.62 -6.63 -5.07
CA GLN A 48 -3.86 -7.27 -6.36
C GLN A 48 -5.16 -8.07 -6.33
N LYS A 49 -5.34 -8.94 -5.33
CA LYS A 49 -6.58 -9.72 -5.15
C LYS A 49 -7.80 -8.83 -4.99
N LEU A 50 -7.68 -7.71 -4.27
CA LEU A 50 -8.77 -6.75 -4.09
C LEU A 50 -9.17 -6.11 -5.42
N ILE A 51 -8.20 -5.69 -6.24
CA ILE A 51 -8.47 -5.09 -7.55
C ILE A 51 -9.04 -6.14 -8.52
N GLU A 52 -8.47 -7.34 -8.57
CA GLU A 52 -8.97 -8.45 -9.39
C GLU A 52 -10.40 -8.85 -9.00
N TYR A 53 -10.69 -8.89 -7.70
CA TYR A 53 -12.04 -9.09 -7.20
C TYR A 53 -12.98 -7.96 -7.65
N GLY A 54 -12.52 -6.71 -7.60
CA GLY A 54 -13.25 -5.57 -8.17
C GLY A 54 -13.57 -5.73 -9.66
N VAL A 55 -12.65 -6.27 -10.46
CA VAL A 55 -12.87 -6.57 -11.88
C VAL A 55 -13.96 -7.63 -12.09
N ILE A 56 -13.91 -8.71 -11.30
CA ILE A 56 -14.92 -9.76 -11.34
C ILE A 56 -16.29 -9.18 -10.93
N LYS A 57 -16.32 -8.37 -9.87
CA LYS A 57 -17.54 -7.77 -9.34
C LYS A 57 -18.17 -6.79 -10.32
N ALA A 58 -17.37 -5.92 -10.95
CA ALA A 58 -17.85 -5.00 -11.98
C ALA A 58 -18.53 -5.72 -13.15
N ARG A 59 -17.94 -6.82 -13.63
CA ARG A 59 -18.52 -7.66 -14.71
C ARG A 59 -19.80 -8.38 -14.29
N THR A 60 -19.82 -8.89 -13.06
CA THR A 60 -20.94 -9.69 -12.55
C THR A 60 -22.17 -8.82 -12.29
N ASP A 61 -21.95 -7.65 -11.69
CA ASP A 61 -23.03 -6.77 -11.25
C ASP A 61 -23.37 -5.69 -12.29
N GLY A 62 -22.52 -5.50 -13.32
CA GLY A 62 -22.70 -4.46 -14.33
C GLY A 62 -22.54 -3.04 -13.78
N LYS A 63 -21.84 -2.88 -12.65
CA LYS A 63 -21.61 -1.60 -11.96
C LYS A 63 -20.16 -1.14 -12.11
N THR A 64 -19.93 0.16 -11.95
CA THR A 64 -18.56 0.68 -11.88
C THR A 64 -17.99 0.37 -10.50
N VAL A 65 -16.78 -0.15 -10.43
CA VAL A 65 -16.06 -0.34 -9.16
C VAL A 65 -14.96 0.71 -9.04
N ILE A 66 -14.86 1.31 -7.86
CA ILE A 66 -13.85 2.29 -7.49
C ILE A 66 -12.99 1.71 -6.37
N VAL A 67 -11.68 1.84 -6.48
CA VAL A 67 -10.70 1.51 -5.43
C VAL A 67 -9.90 2.75 -5.12
N CYS A 68 -9.88 3.15 -3.85
CA CYS A 68 -9.17 4.35 -3.37
C CYS A 68 -8.65 4.12 -1.95
N ALA A 69 -7.63 4.88 -1.54
CA ALA A 69 -7.34 5.04 -0.13
C ALA A 69 -8.52 5.71 0.56
N ALA A 70 -8.86 5.23 1.75
CA ALA A 70 -9.87 5.78 2.62
C ALA A 70 -9.23 6.79 3.57
N SER A 71 -9.97 7.84 3.95
CA SER A 71 -9.49 8.75 4.98
C SER A 71 -9.46 8.11 6.37
N SER A 72 -8.63 8.68 7.25
CA SER A 72 -8.58 8.31 8.67
C SER A 72 -9.95 8.34 9.34
N ASP A 73 -10.81 9.27 8.93
CA ASP A 73 -12.13 9.52 9.53
C ASP A 73 -13.17 8.48 9.10
N SER A 74 -12.82 7.63 8.13
CA SER A 74 -13.68 6.54 7.64
C SER A 74 -13.70 5.32 8.57
N PHE A 75 -12.89 5.28 9.64
CA PHE A 75 -12.76 4.13 10.54
C PHE A 75 -13.07 4.50 12.00
N ASP A 76 -13.65 3.55 12.74
CA ASP A 76 -13.87 3.69 14.17
C ASP A 76 -12.57 3.44 14.96
N SER A 77 -12.63 3.61 16.29
CA SER A 77 -11.49 3.37 17.19
C SER A 77 -11.01 1.91 17.21
N ASN A 78 -11.79 0.98 16.66
CA ASN A 78 -11.44 -0.44 16.55
C ASN A 78 -10.91 -0.79 15.15
N GLY A 79 -10.74 0.19 14.26
CA GLY A 79 -10.29 -0.02 12.88
C GLY A 79 -11.36 -0.62 11.97
N LYS A 80 -12.63 -0.61 12.38
CA LYS A 80 -13.76 -1.03 11.55
C LYS A 80 -14.22 0.14 10.69
N LEU A 81 -14.49 -0.15 9.42
CA LEU A 81 -14.98 0.84 8.47
C LEU A 81 -16.38 1.34 8.87
N ILE A 82 -16.55 2.65 8.94
CA ILE A 82 -17.82 3.34 9.18
C ILE A 82 -18.44 3.64 7.82
N THR A 83 -19.44 2.85 7.42
CA THR A 83 -20.05 2.94 6.09
C THR A 83 -20.55 4.34 5.75
N ASN A 84 -21.16 5.03 6.72
CA ASN A 84 -21.78 6.35 6.48
C ASN A 84 -20.78 7.52 6.48
N ALA A 85 -19.55 7.29 6.94
CA ALA A 85 -18.49 8.31 7.00
C ALA A 85 -17.38 8.05 5.98
N PHE A 86 -17.49 6.96 5.20
CA PHE A 86 -16.48 6.59 4.23
C PHE A 86 -16.34 7.66 3.15
N ASN A 87 -15.11 8.13 2.96
CA ASN A 87 -14.73 8.90 1.81
C ASN A 87 -13.40 8.39 1.24
N CYS A 88 -13.23 8.57 -0.06
CA CYS A 88 -11.91 8.43 -0.66
C CYS A 88 -11.04 9.61 -0.21
N TRP A 89 -9.84 9.31 0.23
CA TRP A 89 -8.84 10.30 0.58
C TRP A 89 -8.58 11.22 -0.61
N SER A 90 -8.83 12.51 -0.41
CA SER A 90 -8.39 13.57 -1.30
C SER A 90 -7.35 14.40 -0.57
N GLY A 91 -6.07 14.08 -0.74
CA GLY A 91 -5.01 14.93 -0.21
C GLY A 91 -5.12 16.37 -0.76
N ASN A 92 -4.69 17.35 0.02
CA ASN A 92 -4.88 18.77 -0.27
C ASN A 92 -3.92 19.35 -1.34
N GLU A 93 -3.19 18.49 -2.07
CA GLU A 93 -2.19 18.88 -3.06
C GLU A 93 -2.32 18.10 -4.37
N THR A 94 -1.92 18.73 -5.47
CA THR A 94 -1.85 18.14 -6.83
C THR A 94 -0.95 16.91 -6.92
N ARG A 95 -0.06 16.66 -5.93
CA ARG A 95 0.74 15.43 -5.78
C ARG A 95 0.15 14.43 -4.78
N ALA A 96 -0.56 14.91 -3.76
CA ALA A 96 -1.24 14.07 -2.76
C ALA A 96 -2.40 13.24 -3.35
N SER A 97 -2.91 13.64 -4.52
CA SER A 97 -3.87 12.85 -5.29
C SER A 97 -3.29 11.58 -5.93
N ARG A 98 -2.00 11.26 -5.75
CA ARG A 98 -1.33 10.04 -6.27
C ARG A 98 -0.68 9.20 -5.18
N LEU A 99 -0.97 9.52 -3.93
CA LEU A 99 -0.36 8.91 -2.75
C LEU A 99 -1.48 8.23 -1.96
N TRP A 100 -1.40 6.90 -1.84
CA TRP A 100 -2.21 6.14 -0.90
C TRP A 100 -1.49 5.91 0.43
N GLU A 101 -0.18 6.20 0.48
CA GLU A 101 0.61 6.11 1.70
C GLU A 101 0.43 4.73 2.36
N ASP A 102 0.18 4.73 3.66
CA ASP A 102 -0.09 3.56 4.48
C ASP A 102 -1.60 3.31 4.67
N ASP A 103 -2.44 4.17 4.09
CA ASP A 103 -3.85 4.23 4.43
C ASP A 103 -4.60 2.94 4.05
N SER A 104 -5.72 2.72 4.73
CA SER A 104 -6.62 1.62 4.39
C SER A 104 -7.17 1.85 2.99
N ILE A 105 -7.22 0.81 2.16
CA ILE A 105 -7.75 0.90 0.80
C ILE A 105 -9.13 0.28 0.77
N VAL A 106 -10.11 0.95 0.17
CA VAL A 106 -11.50 0.48 0.11
C VAL A 106 -11.93 0.39 -1.35
N ALA A 107 -12.63 -0.70 -1.67
CA ALA A 107 -13.31 -0.90 -2.93
C ALA A 107 -14.82 -0.82 -2.74
N PHE A 108 -15.50 -0.06 -3.59
CA PHE A 108 -16.95 0.02 -3.61
C PHE A 108 -17.49 0.02 -5.04
N GLU A 109 -18.71 -0.46 -5.19
CA GLU A 109 -19.47 -0.41 -6.44
C GLU A 109 -20.45 0.75 -6.43
N THR A 110 -20.61 1.38 -7.60
CA THR A 110 -21.54 2.49 -7.81
C THR A 110 -22.21 2.38 -9.18
N LEU A 111 -23.49 2.77 -9.23
CA LEU A 111 -24.25 2.93 -10.47
C LEU A 111 -24.15 4.36 -11.01
N ASN A 112 -23.96 5.34 -10.13
CA ASN A 112 -23.96 6.76 -10.44
C ASN A 112 -22.65 7.36 -9.93
N LEU A 113 -21.65 7.40 -10.81
CA LEU A 113 -20.35 7.94 -10.45
C LEU A 113 -20.44 9.45 -10.20
N ASN A 114 -20.50 9.82 -8.93
CA ASN A 114 -20.44 11.19 -8.47
C ASN A 114 -19.00 11.58 -8.19
N MET A 115 -18.59 12.78 -8.61
CA MET A 115 -17.24 13.30 -8.39
C MET A 115 -17.30 14.74 -7.89
N VAL A 116 -16.47 15.07 -6.89
CA VAL A 116 -16.21 16.44 -6.46
C VAL A 116 -14.70 16.68 -6.42
N GLY A 117 -14.25 17.76 -7.04
CA GLY A 117 -12.82 18.07 -7.14
C GLY A 117 -12.00 16.99 -7.87
N GLY A 118 -12.64 16.17 -8.73
CA GLY A 118 -11.99 15.06 -9.42
C GLY A 118 -11.83 13.78 -8.62
N ASN A 119 -12.37 13.71 -7.39
CA ASN A 119 -12.36 12.51 -6.55
C ASN A 119 -13.75 11.86 -6.50
N PRO A 120 -13.85 10.52 -6.44
CA PRO A 120 -15.11 9.82 -6.39
C PRO A 120 -15.73 9.96 -5.00
N ILE A 121 -17.03 10.21 -4.98
CA ILE A 121 -17.82 10.27 -3.74
C ILE A 121 -18.54 8.95 -3.59
N PHE A 122 -18.49 8.41 -2.38
CA PHE A 122 -19.33 7.30 -1.95
C PHE A 122 -20.66 7.81 -1.42
N ASP A 123 -21.77 7.29 -1.95
CA ASP A 123 -23.12 7.52 -1.42
C ASP A 123 -23.61 6.28 -0.66
N PRO A 124 -23.77 6.33 0.68
CA PRO A 124 -24.20 5.17 1.47
C PRO A 124 -25.61 4.67 1.13
N ASN A 125 -26.42 5.43 0.39
CA ASN A 125 -27.78 5.03 0.01
C ASN A 125 -27.82 4.23 -1.31
N THR A 126 -26.85 4.45 -2.20
CA THR A 126 -26.84 3.84 -3.55
C THR A 126 -25.64 2.95 -3.82
N ASP A 127 -24.52 3.22 -3.16
CA ASP A 127 -23.26 2.55 -3.36
C ASP A 127 -23.06 1.46 -2.31
N ASN A 128 -22.24 0.46 -2.66
CA ASN A 128 -22.02 -0.69 -1.80
C ASN A 128 -20.53 -0.98 -1.68
N ILE A 129 -20.05 -1.19 -0.45
CA ILE A 129 -18.65 -1.49 -0.18
C ILE A 129 -18.44 -2.99 -0.40
N ILE A 130 -17.50 -3.35 -1.28
CA ILE A 130 -17.31 -4.74 -1.70
C ILE A 130 -16.11 -5.40 -1.01
N ALA A 131 -15.09 -4.62 -0.66
CA ALA A 131 -13.90 -5.10 0.02
C ALA A 131 -13.12 -3.93 0.64
N ASN A 132 -12.34 -4.22 1.67
CA ASN A 132 -11.35 -3.31 2.21
C ASN A 132 -10.03 -4.04 2.49
N LEU A 133 -8.96 -3.28 2.41
CA LEU A 133 -7.63 -3.65 2.81
C LEU A 133 -7.29 -2.74 4.01
N PRO A 134 -6.93 -3.30 5.17
CA PRO A 134 -6.67 -2.52 6.38
C PRO A 134 -5.48 -1.58 6.19
N ARG A 135 -5.21 -0.68 7.12
CA ARG A 135 -3.97 0.12 7.14
C ARG A 135 -2.73 -0.80 7.12
N GLY A 136 -1.64 -0.36 6.51
CA GLY A 136 -0.35 -1.07 6.58
C GLY A 136 0.42 -0.78 7.88
N HIS A 137 1.74 -0.81 7.80
CA HIS A 137 2.66 -0.59 8.91
C HIS A 137 3.61 0.59 8.64
N GLY A 138 3.10 1.70 8.11
CA GLY A 138 3.83 2.95 7.89
C GLY A 138 4.69 2.96 6.62
N GLU A 139 4.40 2.06 5.68
CA GLU A 139 5.00 2.05 4.34
C GLU A 139 4.24 2.99 3.39
N HIS A 140 4.77 3.17 2.18
CA HIS A 140 4.26 4.16 1.23
C HIS A 140 3.79 3.48 -0.06
N ILE A 141 2.53 3.70 -0.42
CA ILE A 141 1.96 3.28 -1.70
C ILE A 141 1.80 4.49 -2.62
N TYR A 142 2.49 4.44 -3.75
CA TYR A 142 2.46 5.45 -4.81
C TYR A 142 1.66 4.95 -6.00
N ILE A 143 0.88 5.84 -6.61
CA ILE A 143 0.02 5.51 -7.74
C ILE A 143 0.47 6.29 -8.97
N ASN A 144 0.80 5.55 -10.02
CA ASN A 144 1.19 6.12 -11.30
C ASN A 144 0.35 5.51 -12.42
N LEU A 145 -0.92 5.94 -12.48
CA LEU A 145 -1.93 5.44 -13.43
C LEU A 145 -2.16 6.36 -14.63
N GLY A 146 -1.35 7.39 -14.82
CA GLY A 146 -1.54 8.39 -15.88
C GLY A 146 -2.81 9.26 -15.75
N GLY A 147 -3.71 8.94 -14.82
CA GLY A 147 -4.96 9.63 -14.53
C GLY A 147 -5.12 9.97 -13.04
N PRO A 148 -6.34 9.89 -12.46
CA PRO A 148 -6.57 10.18 -11.04
C PRO A 148 -5.97 9.09 -10.12
N GLY A 149 -5.67 9.41 -8.85
CA GLY A 149 -5.15 8.42 -7.88
C GLY A 149 -6.22 7.54 -7.24
N PHE A 150 -7.13 7.05 -8.06
CA PHE A 150 -8.01 5.95 -7.73
C PHE A 150 -8.10 5.01 -8.93
N VAL A 151 -8.33 3.73 -8.66
CA VAL A 151 -8.57 2.75 -9.72
C VAL A 151 -10.08 2.73 -9.99
N ARG A 152 -10.46 2.98 -11.24
CA ARG A 152 -11.82 2.91 -11.75
C ARG A 152 -11.91 1.74 -12.70
N ILE A 153 -12.87 0.87 -12.43
CA ILE A 153 -13.15 -0.32 -13.20
C ILE A 153 -14.55 -0.15 -13.78
N ALA A 154 -14.66 -0.14 -15.11
CA ALA A 154 -15.93 -0.03 -15.81
C ALA A 154 -16.76 -1.32 -15.67
N PRO A 155 -18.08 -1.28 -15.92
CA PRO A 155 -18.97 -2.46 -15.88
C PRO A 155 -18.54 -3.66 -16.73
N ASN A 156 -17.73 -3.44 -17.78
CA ASN A 156 -17.16 -4.52 -18.59
C ASN A 156 -15.87 -5.14 -17.99
N GLY A 157 -15.44 -4.65 -16.83
CA GLY A 157 -14.22 -5.03 -16.15
C GLY A 157 -12.95 -4.47 -16.79
N PHE A 158 -13.05 -3.45 -17.64
CA PHE A 158 -11.89 -2.72 -18.15
C PHE A 158 -11.50 -1.61 -17.18
N MET A 159 -10.20 -1.31 -17.11
CA MET A 159 -9.69 -0.20 -16.31
C MET A 159 -10.00 1.12 -17.02
N ALA A 160 -10.93 1.88 -16.45
CA ALA A 160 -11.29 3.21 -16.94
C ALA A 160 -10.31 4.29 -16.46
N THR A 161 -9.44 4.01 -15.48
CA THR A 161 -8.36 4.94 -15.07
C THR A 161 -7.23 4.99 -16.11
N GLY A 162 -7.00 3.91 -16.86
CA GLY A 162 -5.90 3.80 -17.81
C GLY A 162 -4.91 2.69 -17.47
N ASN A 163 -3.78 2.66 -18.19
CA ASN A 163 -2.63 1.82 -17.87
C ASN A 163 -1.73 2.49 -16.83
N GLY A 164 -1.07 1.70 -16.00
CA GLY A 164 -0.03 2.23 -15.14
C GLY A 164 0.47 1.24 -14.10
N ASN A 165 0.96 1.78 -12.99
CA ASN A 165 1.47 0.99 -11.89
C ASN A 165 1.12 1.58 -10.52
N ILE A 166 1.14 0.71 -9.52
CA ILE A 166 1.07 1.05 -8.11
C ILE A 166 2.38 0.56 -7.49
N THR A 167 3.19 1.47 -6.95
CA THR A 167 4.50 1.17 -6.39
C THR A 167 4.40 1.07 -4.87
N TYR A 168 5.03 0.05 -4.29
CA TYR A 168 5.21 -0.09 -2.86
C TYR A 168 6.64 0.25 -2.46
N CYS A 169 6.76 1.17 -1.52
CA CYS A 169 8.03 1.63 -0.98
C CYS A 169 8.05 1.45 0.54
N ASP A 170 9.19 1.04 1.07
CA ASP A 170 9.35 0.89 2.52
C ASP A 170 9.35 2.25 3.24
N ARG A 171 9.44 2.23 4.57
CA ARG A 171 9.46 3.44 5.43
C ARG A 171 10.63 4.39 5.16
N SER A 172 11.69 3.90 4.50
CA SER A 172 12.85 4.70 4.08
C SER A 172 12.71 5.19 2.64
N ASN A 173 11.50 5.08 2.08
CA ASN A 173 11.15 5.41 0.71
C ASN A 173 11.94 4.64 -0.35
N LYS A 174 12.34 3.39 -0.05
CA LYS A 174 13.01 2.52 -1.02
C LYS A 174 12.01 1.60 -1.69
N TYR A 175 12.12 1.47 -3.01
CA TYR A 175 11.34 0.54 -3.81
C TYR A 175 11.48 -0.90 -3.28
N GLN A 176 10.36 -1.60 -3.13
CA GLN A 176 10.36 -3.03 -2.82
C GLN A 176 9.64 -3.85 -3.89
N ALA A 177 8.50 -3.36 -4.39
CA ALA A 177 7.70 -4.06 -5.40
C ALA A 177 6.70 -3.11 -6.08
N ALA A 178 6.06 -3.56 -7.16
CA ALA A 178 4.98 -2.85 -7.84
C ALA A 178 3.88 -3.78 -8.35
N LEU A 179 2.70 -3.22 -8.56
CA LEU A 179 1.63 -3.80 -9.37
C LEU A 179 1.56 -3.08 -10.70
N VAL A 180 1.52 -3.82 -11.79
CA VAL A 180 1.28 -3.30 -13.14
C VAL A 180 -0.16 -3.56 -13.52
N ILE A 181 -0.87 -2.51 -13.91
CA ILE A 181 -2.29 -2.54 -14.25
C ILE A 181 -2.46 -2.18 -15.71
N ASN A 182 -3.29 -2.93 -16.43
CA ASN A 182 -3.59 -2.67 -17.83
C ASN A 182 -5.08 -2.35 -18.10
N LEU A 183 -5.36 -1.80 -19.28
CA LEU A 183 -6.71 -1.43 -19.71
C LEU A 183 -7.74 -2.57 -19.66
N VAL A 184 -7.31 -3.83 -19.82
CA VAL A 184 -8.23 -4.99 -19.84
C VAL A 184 -8.54 -5.54 -18.45
N GLY A 185 -8.06 -4.90 -17.38
CA GLY A 185 -8.34 -5.31 -16.00
C GLY A 185 -7.40 -6.36 -15.44
N ARG A 186 -6.27 -6.64 -16.12
CA ARG A 186 -5.23 -7.51 -15.57
C ARG A 186 -4.34 -6.71 -14.63
N VAL A 187 -4.05 -7.30 -13.48
CA VAL A 187 -3.13 -6.79 -12.47
C VAL A 187 -2.00 -7.79 -12.31
N VAL A 188 -0.75 -7.33 -12.25
CA VAL A 188 0.42 -8.19 -12.21
C VAL A 188 1.39 -7.68 -11.16
N TYR A 189 1.75 -8.54 -10.21
CA TYR A 189 2.83 -8.28 -9.28
C TYR A 189 4.21 -8.39 -9.96
N THR A 190 5.11 -7.48 -9.58
CA THR A 190 6.53 -7.52 -9.94
C THR A 190 7.40 -6.98 -8.81
N ASP A 191 8.55 -7.59 -8.57
CA ASP A 191 9.61 -7.08 -7.71
C ASP A 191 10.80 -6.50 -8.51
N SER A 192 10.67 -6.44 -9.83
CA SER A 192 11.65 -5.81 -10.70
C SER A 192 11.60 -4.29 -10.55
N PRO A 193 12.72 -3.61 -10.24
CA PRO A 193 12.74 -2.14 -10.13
C PRO A 193 12.59 -1.44 -11.48
N THR A 194 12.82 -2.16 -12.59
CA THR A 194 12.72 -1.63 -13.95
C THR A 194 11.42 -2.04 -14.62
N LYS A 195 10.81 -1.09 -15.32
CA LYS A 195 9.63 -1.29 -16.17
C LYS A 195 10.01 -1.96 -17.48
N ASP A 196 9.12 -2.79 -18.03
CA ASP A 196 9.31 -3.44 -19.34
C ASP A 196 9.48 -2.43 -20.49
N SER A 197 8.89 -1.24 -20.36
CA SER A 197 9.01 -0.12 -21.31
C SER A 197 10.30 0.69 -21.15
N GLY A 198 11.17 0.32 -20.20
CA GLY A 198 12.29 1.14 -19.75
C GLY A 198 11.92 2.13 -18.65
N GLY A 199 12.91 2.51 -17.84
CA GLY A 199 12.76 3.38 -16.66
C GLY A 199 12.49 2.63 -15.35
N LEU A 200 12.56 3.34 -14.23
CA LEU A 200 12.36 2.79 -12.89
C LEU A 200 10.92 2.99 -12.40
N TYR A 201 10.47 2.11 -11.51
CA TYR A 201 9.36 2.44 -10.60
C TYR A 201 9.84 3.47 -9.58
N THR A 202 9.04 4.52 -9.39
CA THR A 202 9.40 5.65 -8.53
C THR A 202 8.58 5.64 -7.26
N CYS A 203 9.21 6.04 -6.16
CA CYS A 203 8.59 6.34 -4.88
C CYS A 203 8.32 7.85 -4.76
N GLU A 204 7.80 8.44 -5.83
CA GLU A 204 7.58 9.88 -6.03
C GLU A 204 6.36 10.12 -6.94
#